data_AF-A0A150GC13-F1
#
_entry.id   AF-A0A150GC13-F1
#
_cell.length_a   1.000
_cell.length_b   1.000
_cell.length_c   1.000
_cell.angle_alpha   90.00
_cell.angle_beta   90.00
_cell.angle_gamma   90.00
#
_symmetry.space_group_name_H-M   'P 1'
#
loop_
_entity.id
_entity.type
_entity.pdbx_description
1 polymer ?
#
loop_
_entity_poly.entity_id
_entity_poly.type
_entity_poly.pdbx_seq_one_letter_code
_entity_poly.pdbx_strand_id
1 'polypeptide(L)'
;MAGYVYGSALPLAPATGASWPLNAPSCEREADATVDSDVLGTSPESTASVFSMSVFGTSPDTPLGPFIPAPSQAKSLPISASAPAAPPPPLAPTSAGGSFLFLGLPTLLGCSEMLGHAMEDRSDIARQQDPALLAAVQSGSAAALRDDSQRPLFVVAPLDVLVTRDAAGRNQFHVIEINGTGISGLTNMGTEAVEDVLRDFSELAAQQLASVPDALVLVASSGQETYPPVSRTLHEKVLYVEALRRGFEAAGIRPHITNMTRLEKRPDSMPPSGPTLVLGYMKQFRANFMMDGPTGRLMLFGRQVHAAINDRFVLNTCYQFDHRLDLGAFRGFNSGFAAGADKGVAYELYNAFFGSEELGGHFECMAPAIHFRRAHTRTELISTVQAWLQCSDKPAVIKPQGTGCGHGIEFFFGRHSWADTAAKVDRALHSVASNYNLQCGGLPYTVCEYLDTATIDGAAAAAGTPHANKAGHKFELRVVVYRSGGELRAFPSIAKVAREPFDPHHPDNKKSLINNITTSAKETAQSGQEFLLPLCNADTLAVLGISPAELAELCSASTHFIRYVLDQVQDNPILFGLPPVAATNCC
;
A
#
# COMPACT_ATOMS: atom_id res chain seq x y z
N MET A 1 -33.65 34.11 41.25
CA MET A 1 -34.11 33.56 42.54
C MET A 1 -34.30 32.06 42.36
N ALA A 2 -33.62 31.26 43.20
CA ALA A 2 -33.77 29.83 43.53
C ALA A 2 -34.11 28.86 42.37
N GLY A 3 -33.29 27.88 41.97
CA GLY A 3 -32.31 27.09 42.70
C GLY A 3 -32.90 25.71 43.03
N TYR A 4 -32.37 24.64 42.43
CA TYR A 4 -32.11 23.36 43.10
C TYR A 4 -31.13 22.52 42.26
N VAL A 5 -30.09 22.03 42.95
CA VAL A 5 -28.98 21.18 42.50
C VAL A 5 -29.07 19.88 43.28
N TYR A 6 -28.84 18.75 42.60
CA TYR A 6 -28.18 17.48 43.01
C TYR A 6 -28.31 16.56 41.78
N GLY A 7 -27.31 15.90 41.19
CA GLY A 7 -25.96 15.55 41.61
C GLY A 7 -25.83 14.02 41.71
N SER A 8 -25.39 13.34 40.64
CA SER A 8 -24.58 12.11 40.74
C SER A 8 -24.01 11.69 39.37
N ALA A 9 -22.69 11.57 39.35
CA ALA A 9 -21.90 11.02 38.25
C ALA A 9 -21.85 9.49 38.38
N LEU A 10 -21.96 8.79 37.25
CA LEU A 10 -21.59 7.38 37.08
C LEU A 10 -20.72 7.25 35.82
N PRO A 11 -19.68 6.39 35.85
CA PRO A 11 -18.70 6.29 34.77
C PRO A 11 -19.27 5.54 33.55
N LEU A 12 -19.06 6.11 32.37
CA LEU A 12 -19.32 5.47 31.07
C LEU A 12 -18.37 4.27 30.89
N ALA A 13 -18.94 3.07 30.95
CA ALA A 13 -18.29 1.85 30.51
C ALA A 13 -18.13 1.85 28.97
N PRO A 14 -17.06 1.25 28.42
CA PRO A 14 -16.85 1.18 26.98
C PRO A 14 -17.93 0.31 26.33
N ALA A 15 -18.55 0.85 25.28
CA ALA A 15 -19.52 0.16 24.45
C ALA A 15 -18.85 -1.06 23.79
N THR A 16 -19.22 -2.25 24.27
CA THR A 16 -18.97 -3.52 23.60
C THR A 16 -19.62 -3.48 22.22
N GLY A 17 -18.81 -3.67 21.18
CA GLY A 17 -19.26 -3.74 19.79
C GLY A 17 -20.42 -4.72 19.63
N ALA A 18 -21.40 -4.30 18.84
CA ALA A 18 -22.55 -5.11 18.46
C ALA A 18 -22.09 -6.37 17.72
N SER A 19 -22.07 -7.50 18.43
CA SER A 19 -22.07 -8.82 17.83
C SER A 19 -23.40 -9.03 17.10
N TRP A 20 -23.39 -9.12 15.78
CA TRP A 20 -24.56 -9.58 15.02
C TRP A 20 -24.80 -11.07 15.30
N PRO A 21 -26.08 -11.52 15.34
CA PRO A 21 -26.44 -12.84 15.80
C PRO A 21 -26.02 -13.92 14.77
N LEU A 22 -25.33 -14.94 15.27
CA LEU A 22 -25.16 -16.23 14.62
C LEU A 22 -26.53 -16.91 14.48
N ASN A 23 -27.24 -16.67 13.38
CA ASN A 23 -28.33 -17.51 12.93
C ASN A 23 -28.07 -17.92 11.48
N ALA A 24 -27.18 -18.91 11.32
CA ALA A 24 -27.15 -19.73 10.12
C ALA A 24 -28.19 -20.86 10.29
N PRO A 25 -28.97 -21.21 9.26
CA PRO A 25 -29.85 -22.37 9.32
C PRO A 25 -28.98 -23.63 9.45
N SER A 26 -29.27 -24.43 10.47
CA SER A 26 -28.65 -25.73 10.72
C SER A 26 -28.88 -26.66 9.53
N CYS A 27 -27.84 -26.88 8.73
CA CYS A 27 -27.80 -27.98 7.78
C CYS A 27 -27.21 -29.19 8.52
N GLU A 28 -28.08 -29.99 9.14
CA GLU A 28 -27.69 -31.30 9.67
C GLU A 28 -27.27 -32.20 8.51
N ARG A 29 -26.07 -32.78 8.59
CA ARG A 29 -25.70 -33.97 7.83
C ARG A 29 -25.13 -35.01 8.79
N GLU A 30 -25.73 -36.19 8.71
CA GLU A 30 -25.35 -37.42 9.40
C GLU A 30 -23.87 -37.76 9.14
N ALA A 31 -23.19 -38.13 10.21
CA ALA A 31 -21.85 -38.66 10.18
C ALA A 31 -21.90 -40.11 9.68
N ASP A 32 -21.21 -40.40 8.58
CA ASP A 32 -20.88 -41.77 8.21
C ASP A 32 -19.38 -41.97 8.38
N ALA A 33 -19.04 -42.92 9.25
CA ALA A 33 -17.72 -43.16 9.78
C ALA A 33 -17.13 -44.42 9.12
N THR A 34 -16.18 -44.24 8.21
CA THR A 34 -15.20 -45.28 7.87
C THR A 34 -13.87 -44.61 7.53
N VAL A 35 -12.99 -44.57 8.53
CA VAL A 35 -11.56 -44.31 8.39
C VAL A 35 -10.92 -45.62 8.00
N ASP A 36 -10.26 -45.67 6.84
CA ASP A 36 -9.34 -46.77 6.50
C ASP A 36 -7.91 -46.22 6.52
N SER A 37 -7.10 -46.90 7.33
CA SER A 37 -5.70 -46.63 7.64
C SER A 37 -4.78 -47.42 6.70
N ASP A 38 -3.54 -46.93 6.57
CA ASP A 38 -2.42 -47.52 5.82
C ASP A 38 -2.52 -47.31 4.28
N VAL A 39 -1.44 -47.09 3.52
CA VAL A 39 -0.10 -47.67 3.59
C VAL A 39 0.91 -46.71 2.95
N LEU A 40 2.02 -46.50 3.66
CA LEU A 40 3.30 -46.00 3.14
C LEU A 40 3.80 -46.84 1.95
N GLY A 41 3.94 -46.23 0.77
CA GLY A 41 4.61 -46.83 -0.39
C GLY A 41 5.94 -46.15 -0.67
N THR A 42 7.06 -46.77 -0.28
CA THR A 42 8.43 -46.31 -0.50
C THR A 42 9.08 -46.93 -1.78
N SER A 43 9.72 -46.06 -2.58
CA SER A 43 11.06 -46.19 -3.25
C SER A 43 11.26 -46.98 -4.59
N PRO A 44 12.39 -46.81 -5.35
CA PRO A 44 13.56 -45.89 -5.17
C PRO A 44 14.22 -45.24 -6.46
N GLU A 45 15.26 -44.42 -6.19
CA GLU A 45 16.38 -43.93 -7.04
C GLU A 45 16.12 -42.62 -7.83
N SER A 46 16.90 -41.52 -7.73
CA SER A 46 18.37 -41.40 -7.58
C SER A 46 18.82 -40.06 -6.91
N THR A 47 19.88 -40.17 -6.10
CA THR A 47 20.97 -39.18 -5.86
C THR A 47 20.71 -37.78 -5.24
N ALA A 48 20.83 -37.75 -3.91
CA ALA A 48 21.66 -36.87 -3.06
C ALA A 48 21.81 -35.36 -3.37
N SER A 49 21.29 -34.53 -2.45
CA SER A 49 22.09 -33.47 -1.80
C SER A 49 21.52 -33.14 -0.42
N VAL A 50 22.41 -32.94 0.53
CA VAL A 50 22.21 -32.92 1.98
C VAL A 50 21.96 -31.49 2.44
N PHE A 51 20.77 -31.19 2.97
CA PHE A 51 20.60 -30.19 4.04
C PHE A 51 19.48 -30.66 4.98
N SER A 52 19.89 -31.01 6.19
CA SER A 52 19.05 -31.35 7.32
C SER A 52 18.24 -30.11 7.76
N MET A 53 16.92 -30.14 7.62
CA MET A 53 16.02 -29.27 8.38
C MET A 53 15.35 -30.12 9.46
N SER A 54 15.69 -29.81 10.71
CA SER A 54 14.97 -30.33 11.87
C SER A 54 13.60 -29.68 11.93
N VAL A 55 12.57 -30.51 11.80
CA VAL A 55 11.16 -30.21 12.04
C VAL A 55 10.85 -30.65 13.47
N PHE A 56 10.67 -29.71 14.40
CA PHE A 56 9.91 -29.79 15.67
C PHE A 56 9.92 -28.38 16.28
N GLY A 57 8.88 -27.79 16.84
CA GLY A 57 7.46 -28.08 17.01
C GLY A 57 6.83 -26.79 17.55
N THR A 58 5.62 -26.46 17.11
CA THR A 58 4.87 -25.29 17.61
C THR A 58 4.12 -25.70 18.87
N SER A 59 4.40 -25.02 20.00
CA SER A 59 3.52 -25.05 21.18
C SER A 59 2.87 -23.67 21.37
N PRO A 60 1.57 -23.60 21.68
CA PRO A 60 0.89 -22.37 22.05
C PRO A 60 1.03 -22.08 23.56
N ASP A 61 0.62 -20.88 23.95
CA ASP A 61 0.37 -20.39 25.31
C ASP A 61 1.56 -19.99 26.19
N THR A 62 1.76 -18.67 26.37
CA THR A 62 2.35 -18.13 27.60
C THR A 62 1.71 -16.77 27.93
N PRO A 63 0.97 -16.63 29.05
CA PRO A 63 0.53 -15.33 29.55
C PRO A 63 1.68 -14.62 30.27
N LEU A 64 2.01 -13.40 29.87
CA LEU A 64 3.01 -12.56 30.53
C LEU A 64 2.38 -11.86 31.75
N GLY A 65 2.87 -12.19 32.94
CA GLY A 65 2.53 -11.48 34.19
C GLY A 65 3.23 -10.12 34.31
N PRO A 66 2.68 -9.18 35.09
CA PRO A 66 3.22 -7.82 35.19
C PRO A 66 4.47 -7.76 36.09
N PHE A 67 5.54 -7.18 35.56
CA PHE A 67 6.75 -6.81 36.32
C PHE A 67 6.55 -5.40 36.89
N ILE A 68 6.67 -5.27 38.22
CA ILE A 68 6.61 -3.98 38.94
C ILE A 68 8.04 -3.45 39.12
N PRO A 69 8.40 -2.24 38.64
CA PRO A 69 9.59 -1.55 39.09
C PRO A 69 9.27 -0.64 40.29
N ALA A 70 10.13 -0.72 41.31
CA ALA A 70 10.10 0.15 42.49
C ALA A 70 10.51 1.61 42.15
N PRO A 71 10.02 2.62 42.90
CA PRO A 71 10.21 4.02 42.56
C PRO A 71 11.60 4.53 42.98
N SER A 72 12.27 5.26 42.08
CA SER A 72 13.43 6.09 42.42
C SER A 72 13.00 7.56 42.54
N GLN A 73 13.37 8.17 43.65
CA GLN A 73 13.10 9.57 43.97
C GLN A 73 14.05 10.48 43.18
N ALA A 74 13.50 11.41 42.39
CA ALA A 74 14.25 12.53 41.84
C ALA A 74 13.67 13.85 42.37
N LYS A 75 14.57 14.65 42.96
CA LYS A 75 14.31 15.96 43.57
C LYS A 75 13.98 17.01 42.51
N SER A 76 12.94 17.79 42.77
CA SER A 76 12.53 18.96 42.01
C SER A 76 13.49 20.15 42.22
N LEU A 77 13.77 20.87 41.13
CA LEU A 77 14.29 22.24 41.15
C LEU A 77 13.42 23.10 40.22
N PRO A 78 13.25 24.40 40.51
CA PRO A 78 12.20 25.22 39.90
C PRO A 78 12.62 25.76 38.53
N ILE A 79 11.74 25.62 37.53
CA ILE A 79 11.86 26.27 36.23
C ILE A 79 11.08 27.59 36.26
N SER A 80 11.80 28.69 36.04
CA SER A 80 11.25 30.02 35.84
C SER A 80 10.76 30.17 34.39
N ALA A 81 9.54 30.67 34.22
CA ALA A 81 8.89 30.88 32.94
C ALA A 81 9.48 32.09 32.20
N SER A 82 9.81 31.92 30.92
CA SER A 82 9.99 33.03 29.97
C SER A 82 9.28 32.68 28.66
N ALA A 83 8.48 33.62 28.16
CA ALA A 83 7.60 33.46 27.01
C ALA A 83 8.38 33.37 25.69
N PRO A 84 7.92 32.58 24.69
CA PRO A 84 8.57 32.54 23.38
C PRO A 84 8.14 33.74 22.51
N ALA A 85 9.12 34.36 21.86
CA ALA A 85 8.95 35.40 20.86
C ALA A 85 8.35 34.84 19.56
N ALA A 86 7.61 35.70 18.84
CA ALA A 86 6.92 35.37 17.59
C ALA A 86 7.88 34.85 16.48
N PRO A 87 7.40 33.94 15.61
CA PRO A 87 8.22 33.38 14.53
C PRO A 87 8.48 34.43 13.43
N PRO A 88 9.67 34.42 12.81
CA PRO A 88 9.95 35.27 11.66
C PRO A 88 9.18 34.78 10.41
N PRO A 89 8.83 35.68 9.49
CA PRO A 89 8.09 35.32 8.28
C PRO A 89 8.94 34.45 7.34
N PRO A 90 8.31 33.62 6.48
CA PRO A 90 9.03 32.74 5.56
C PRO A 90 9.82 33.56 4.53
N LEU A 91 11.11 33.25 4.41
CA LEU A 91 11.98 33.76 3.36
C LEU A 91 11.45 33.31 1.99
N ALA A 92 11.17 34.29 1.12
CA ALA A 92 10.89 34.03 -0.28
C ALA A 92 12.12 33.33 -0.93
N PRO A 93 11.92 32.34 -1.82
CA PRO A 93 13.04 31.67 -2.47
C PRO A 93 13.74 32.68 -3.38
N THR A 94 14.98 33.03 -3.02
CA THR A 94 15.89 33.73 -3.90
C THR A 94 16.15 32.84 -5.11
N SER A 95 15.95 33.40 -6.30
CA SER A 95 16.31 32.81 -7.59
C SER A 95 17.83 32.59 -7.65
N ALA A 96 18.31 31.47 -7.13
CA ALA A 96 19.69 31.05 -7.26
C ALA A 96 19.92 30.53 -8.69
N GLY A 97 20.88 31.12 -9.40
CA GLY A 97 21.32 30.66 -10.72
C GLY A 97 21.61 29.16 -10.71
N GLY A 98 20.92 28.42 -11.58
CA GLY A 98 21.01 26.97 -11.63
C GLY A 98 22.43 26.51 -11.96
N SER A 99 23.00 25.64 -11.13
CA SER A 99 24.22 24.91 -11.45
C SER A 99 24.05 24.15 -12.76
N PHE A 100 25.07 24.15 -13.62
CA PHE A 100 25.09 23.33 -14.85
C PHE A 100 25.12 21.81 -14.58
N LEU A 101 25.20 21.39 -13.32
CA LEU A 101 25.26 19.99 -12.89
C LEU A 101 23.90 19.41 -12.47
N PHE A 102 22.79 20.01 -12.88
CA PHE A 102 21.45 19.44 -12.68
C PHE A 102 20.95 18.73 -13.94
N LEU A 103 20.41 17.52 -13.79
CA LEU A 103 19.83 16.72 -14.87
C LEU A 103 18.30 16.74 -14.78
N GLY A 104 17.63 17.10 -15.88
CA GLY A 104 16.18 17.02 -15.98
C GLY A 104 15.68 15.59 -16.20
N LEU A 105 14.47 15.29 -15.71
CA LEU A 105 13.83 13.98 -15.95
C LEU A 105 13.71 13.63 -17.45
N PRO A 106 13.32 14.55 -18.36
CA PRO A 106 13.27 14.23 -19.79
C PRO A 106 14.63 13.80 -20.35
N THR A 107 15.73 14.38 -19.86
CA THR A 107 17.09 13.99 -20.27
C THR A 107 17.45 12.60 -19.72
N LEU A 108 17.13 12.32 -18.46
CA LEU A 108 17.35 10.99 -17.87
C LEU A 108 16.62 9.90 -18.64
N LEU A 109 15.35 10.15 -19.00
CA LEU A 109 14.54 9.23 -19.79
C LEU A 109 15.08 9.07 -21.22
N GLY A 110 15.38 10.18 -21.91
CA GLY A 110 15.90 10.15 -23.27
C GLY A 110 17.27 9.44 -23.41
N CYS A 111 18.07 9.42 -22.35
CA CYS A 111 19.36 8.71 -22.32
C CYS A 111 19.27 7.29 -21.71
N SER A 112 18.13 6.85 -21.19
CA SER A 112 18.08 5.66 -20.33
C SER A 112 18.49 4.37 -21.06
N GLU A 113 18.12 4.24 -22.33
CA GLU A 113 18.48 3.08 -23.16
C GLU A 113 20.00 2.97 -23.35
N MET A 114 20.68 4.10 -23.56
CA MET A 114 22.15 4.16 -23.61
C MET A 114 22.79 3.83 -22.26
N LEU A 115 22.07 4.09 -21.16
CA LEU A 115 22.47 3.73 -19.79
C LEU A 115 22.10 2.29 -19.42
N GLY A 116 21.56 1.51 -20.37
CA GLY A 116 21.39 0.07 -20.29
C GLY A 116 19.94 -0.41 -20.18
N HIS A 117 18.95 0.48 -20.02
CA HIS A 117 17.55 0.07 -19.85
C HIS A 117 16.56 1.09 -20.42
N ALA A 118 15.60 0.61 -21.22
CA ALA A 118 14.43 1.41 -21.59
C ALA A 118 13.56 1.70 -20.36
N MET A 119 13.34 2.98 -20.10
CA MET A 119 12.44 3.47 -19.05
C MET A 119 11.16 3.94 -19.70
N GLU A 120 10.04 3.76 -19.01
CA GLU A 120 8.74 4.19 -19.48
C GLU A 120 8.53 5.66 -19.10
N ASP A 121 8.47 6.55 -20.08
CA ASP A 121 7.93 7.89 -19.87
C ASP A 121 6.40 7.79 -19.78
N ARG A 122 5.75 8.47 -18.84
CA ARG A 122 4.29 8.63 -18.80
C ARG A 122 3.83 10.08 -18.78
N SER A 123 4.74 11.01 -19.08
CA SER A 123 4.45 12.44 -19.10
C SER A 123 3.36 12.83 -20.10
N ASP A 124 3.13 12.03 -21.14
CA ASP A 124 2.00 12.22 -22.06
C ASP A 124 0.64 12.08 -21.36
N ILE A 125 0.51 11.16 -20.40
CA ILE A 125 -0.72 11.02 -19.59
C ILE A 125 -0.94 12.29 -18.77
N ALA A 126 0.11 12.80 -18.12
CA ALA A 126 0.03 14.04 -17.34
C ALA A 126 -0.37 15.24 -18.22
N ARG A 127 0.17 15.33 -19.44
CA ARG A 127 -0.16 16.40 -20.40
C ARG A 127 -1.61 16.37 -20.90
N GLN A 128 -2.26 15.22 -20.85
CA GLN A 128 -3.65 15.05 -21.31
C GLN A 128 -4.69 15.35 -20.22
N GLN A 129 -4.26 15.63 -18.99
CA GLN A 129 -5.14 16.07 -17.90
C GLN A 129 -5.57 17.52 -18.16
N ASP A 130 -6.88 17.79 -18.12
CA ASP A 130 -7.47 19.12 -18.09
C ASP A 130 -7.09 19.81 -16.78
N PRO A 131 -6.29 20.90 -16.84
CA PRO A 131 -5.84 21.61 -15.65
C PRO A 131 -6.99 22.25 -14.86
N ALA A 132 -8.06 22.69 -15.52
CA ALA A 132 -9.18 23.36 -14.87
C ALA A 132 -10.02 22.36 -14.07
N LEU A 133 -10.33 21.21 -14.68
CA LEU A 133 -11.02 20.12 -13.98
C LEU A 133 -10.17 19.59 -12.82
N LEU A 134 -8.87 19.39 -13.04
CA LEU A 134 -7.95 18.95 -12.00
C LEU A 134 -7.91 19.93 -10.81
N ALA A 135 -7.77 21.24 -11.07
CA ALA A 135 -7.76 22.25 -10.03
C ALA A 135 -9.08 22.28 -9.23
N ALA A 136 -10.22 22.14 -9.92
CA ALA A 136 -11.53 22.06 -9.26
C ALA A 136 -11.64 20.83 -8.34
N VAL A 137 -11.23 19.65 -8.82
CA VAL A 137 -11.25 18.41 -8.03
C VAL A 137 -10.28 18.48 -6.84
N GLN A 138 -9.06 18.99 -7.06
CA GLN A 138 -8.07 19.14 -5.98
C GLN A 138 -8.53 20.11 -4.91
N SER A 139 -9.13 21.24 -5.29
CA SER A 139 -9.67 22.21 -4.35
C SER A 139 -10.86 21.65 -3.57
N GLY A 140 -11.72 20.84 -4.21
CA GLY A 140 -12.90 20.26 -3.58
C GLY A 140 -12.60 19.04 -2.70
N SER A 141 -11.43 18.42 -2.86
CA SER A 141 -11.05 17.21 -2.11
C SER A 141 -10.06 17.46 -0.97
N ALA A 142 -9.62 18.71 -0.77
CA ALA A 142 -8.62 19.02 0.25
C ALA A 142 -9.16 18.77 1.68
N ALA A 143 -8.37 18.10 2.52
CA ALA A 143 -8.68 17.86 3.92
C ALA A 143 -7.50 18.24 4.80
N ALA A 144 -7.72 19.07 5.82
CA ALA A 144 -6.69 19.45 6.76
C ALA A 144 -6.16 18.24 7.55
N LEU A 145 -4.87 18.29 7.91
CA LEU A 145 -4.38 17.41 8.95
C LEU A 145 -5.03 17.79 10.30
N ARG A 146 -5.20 16.81 11.20
CA ARG A 146 -5.75 17.10 12.54
C ARG A 146 -4.83 18.02 13.33
N ASP A 147 -3.53 17.76 13.24
CA ASP A 147 -2.50 18.54 13.90
C ASP A 147 -1.12 18.29 13.23
N ASP A 148 -0.12 19.06 13.64
CA ASP A 148 1.25 18.98 13.09
C ASP A 148 1.94 17.63 13.34
N SER A 149 1.50 16.85 14.34
CA SER A 149 2.11 15.56 14.66
C SER A 149 1.83 14.48 13.62
N GLN A 150 0.88 14.73 12.70
CA GLN A 150 0.57 13.84 11.59
C GLN A 150 1.36 14.10 10.32
N ARG A 151 1.97 15.27 10.19
CA ARG A 151 2.84 15.60 9.05
C ARG A 151 3.89 14.53 8.77
N PRO A 152 4.55 13.92 9.79
CA PRO A 152 5.53 12.89 9.51
C PRO A 152 4.96 11.49 9.24
N LEU A 153 3.66 11.27 9.39
CA LEU A 153 3.06 9.95 9.30
C LEU A 153 2.71 9.54 7.86
N PHE A 154 2.71 10.50 6.92
CA PHE A 154 2.22 10.31 5.57
C PHE A 154 2.91 11.20 4.54
N VAL A 155 3.11 10.64 3.34
CA VAL A 155 3.57 11.37 2.15
C VAL A 155 2.58 11.21 1.01
N VAL A 156 2.34 9.96 0.58
CA VAL A 156 1.54 9.65 -0.61
C VAL A 156 1.00 8.23 -0.57
N ALA A 157 -0.21 8.05 -1.10
CA ALA A 157 -0.85 6.76 -1.31
C ALA A 157 -1.82 6.80 -2.51
N PRO A 158 -1.47 6.18 -3.64
CA PRO A 158 -2.44 5.76 -4.66
C PRO A 158 -3.47 4.76 -4.14
N LEU A 159 -4.74 5.12 -4.28
CA LEU A 159 -5.87 4.25 -4.10
C LEU A 159 -6.25 3.62 -5.44
N ASP A 160 -6.29 2.28 -5.50
CA ASP A 160 -6.89 1.59 -6.63
C ASP A 160 -8.37 1.34 -6.33
N VAL A 161 -9.23 1.75 -7.26
CA VAL A 161 -10.68 1.82 -7.08
C VAL A 161 -11.37 1.02 -8.18
N LEU A 162 -12.19 0.04 -7.79
CA LEU A 162 -13.08 -0.63 -8.72
C LEU A 162 -14.41 0.13 -8.81
N VAL A 163 -14.97 0.15 -10.01
CA VAL A 163 -16.28 0.75 -10.30
C VAL A 163 -17.27 -0.37 -10.57
N THR A 164 -18.30 -0.51 -9.74
CA THR A 164 -19.45 -1.38 -10.02
C THR A 164 -20.65 -0.52 -10.42
N ARG A 165 -21.70 -1.12 -10.97
CA ARG A 165 -22.98 -0.42 -11.18
C ARG A 165 -24.06 -1.01 -10.28
N ASP A 166 -24.80 -0.13 -9.61
CA ASP A 166 -25.95 -0.55 -8.80
C ASP A 166 -27.13 -0.97 -9.68
N ALA A 167 -28.22 -1.42 -9.06
CA ALA A 167 -29.43 -1.85 -9.78
C ALA A 167 -30.09 -0.73 -10.61
N ALA A 168 -29.83 0.54 -10.28
CA ALA A 168 -30.28 1.70 -11.04
C ALA A 168 -29.28 2.13 -12.13
N GLY A 169 -28.16 1.40 -12.28
CA GLY A 169 -27.11 1.69 -13.24
C GLY A 169 -26.13 2.78 -12.81
N ARG A 170 -26.23 3.28 -11.56
CA ARG A 170 -25.32 4.31 -11.03
C ARG A 170 -23.99 3.69 -10.64
N ASN A 171 -22.91 4.46 -10.79
CA ASN A 171 -21.60 4.00 -10.38
C ASN A 171 -21.53 3.88 -8.85
N GLN A 172 -20.90 2.81 -8.38
CA GLN A 172 -20.46 2.64 -7.01
C GLN A 172 -18.97 2.34 -6.99
N PHE A 173 -18.24 3.07 -6.15
CA PHE A 173 -16.79 2.98 -6.06
C PHE A 173 -16.37 2.16 -4.84
N HIS A 174 -15.34 1.35 -5.02
CA HIS A 174 -14.77 0.48 -3.99
C HIS A 174 -13.25 0.68 -3.94
N VAL A 175 -12.70 1.21 -2.85
CA VAL A 175 -11.24 1.30 -2.68
C VAL A 175 -10.72 -0.10 -2.36
N ILE A 176 -10.09 -0.74 -3.34
CA ILE A 176 -9.66 -2.15 -3.22
C ILE A 176 -8.20 -2.31 -2.80
N GLU A 177 -7.42 -1.23 -2.82
CA GLU A 177 -6.01 -1.22 -2.40
C GLU A 177 -5.54 0.20 -2.09
N ILE A 178 -4.82 0.38 -0.97
CA ILE A 178 -4.02 1.56 -0.69
C ILE A 178 -2.59 1.19 -1.07
N ASN A 179 -2.08 1.66 -2.19
CA ASN A 179 -0.68 1.48 -2.58
C ASN A 179 0.09 2.65 -1.98
N GLY A 180 0.90 2.48 -0.94
CA GLY A 180 1.59 3.61 -0.30
C GLY A 180 2.74 4.21 -1.12
N THR A 181 3.86 4.52 -0.47
CA THR A 181 5.03 5.18 -1.08
C THR A 181 5.75 4.35 -2.16
N GLY A 182 5.34 3.08 -2.32
CA GLY A 182 5.77 2.18 -3.39
C GLY A 182 5.23 2.53 -4.78
N ILE A 183 4.42 3.59 -4.91
CA ILE A 183 3.79 4.07 -6.16
C ILE A 183 4.69 3.96 -7.41
N SER A 184 4.10 3.46 -8.50
CA SER A 184 4.55 3.65 -9.88
C SER A 184 3.52 4.53 -10.59
N GLY A 185 3.99 5.46 -11.44
CA GLY A 185 3.15 6.43 -12.13
C GLY A 185 3.12 7.80 -11.46
N LEU A 186 4.18 8.18 -10.75
CA LEU A 186 4.37 9.58 -10.32
C LEU A 186 4.38 10.51 -11.55
N THR A 187 4.93 10.04 -12.66
CA THR A 187 4.94 10.74 -13.97
C THR A 187 3.56 10.85 -14.64
N ASN A 188 2.51 10.21 -14.10
CA ASN A 188 1.13 10.45 -14.54
C ASN A 188 0.55 11.74 -13.93
N MET A 189 1.17 12.27 -12.88
CA MET A 189 0.69 13.43 -12.14
C MET A 189 1.23 14.74 -12.74
N GLY A 190 0.51 15.83 -12.51
CA GLY A 190 0.98 17.17 -12.87
C GLY A 190 2.20 17.59 -12.05
N THR A 191 3.03 18.47 -12.61
CA THR A 191 4.29 18.93 -12.00
C THR A 191 4.11 19.42 -10.57
N GLU A 192 3.08 20.23 -10.30
CA GLU A 192 2.81 20.77 -8.96
C GLU A 192 2.57 19.68 -7.92
N ALA A 193 1.76 18.67 -8.24
CA ALA A 193 1.47 17.56 -7.34
C ALA A 193 2.72 16.68 -7.11
N VAL A 194 3.53 16.46 -8.15
CA VAL A 194 4.83 15.77 -8.00
C VAL A 194 5.77 16.58 -7.11
N GLU A 195 5.85 17.89 -7.28
CA GLU A 195 6.69 18.76 -6.45
C GLU A 195 6.28 18.73 -4.99
N ASP A 196 4.98 18.72 -4.68
CA ASP A 196 4.49 18.57 -3.30
C ASP A 196 4.94 17.25 -2.68
N VAL A 197 4.77 16.12 -3.39
CA VAL A 197 5.24 14.80 -2.94
C VAL A 197 6.76 14.80 -2.68
N LEU A 198 7.55 15.38 -3.60
CA LEU A 198 9.00 15.45 -3.44
C LEU A 198 9.43 16.41 -2.33
N ARG A 199 8.68 17.50 -2.10
CA ARG A 199 8.90 18.42 -0.98
C ARG A 199 8.72 17.70 0.33
N ASP A 200 7.70 16.86 0.45
CA ASP A 200 7.44 16.07 1.66
C ASP A 200 8.56 15.07 1.98
N PHE A 201 9.11 14.39 0.97
CA PHE A 201 10.32 13.57 1.16
C PHE A 201 11.51 14.42 1.66
N SER A 202 11.67 15.63 1.12
CA SER A 202 12.72 16.56 1.54
C SER A 202 12.52 17.03 2.98
N GLU A 203 11.30 17.41 3.36
CA GLU A 203 10.93 17.82 4.72
C GLU A 203 11.23 16.72 5.74
N LEU A 204 10.82 15.48 5.44
CA LEU A 204 11.04 14.32 6.30
C LEU A 204 12.53 14.03 6.52
N ALA A 205 13.34 14.11 5.47
CA ALA A 205 14.79 13.96 5.58
C ALA A 205 15.39 15.06 6.49
N ALA A 206 15.02 16.32 6.23
CA ALA A 206 15.53 17.47 6.96
C ALA A 206 15.14 17.47 8.46
N GLN A 207 13.88 17.16 8.76
CA GLN A 207 13.34 17.34 10.11
C GLN A 207 13.55 16.12 11.01
N GLN A 208 13.62 14.92 10.43
CA GLN A 208 13.58 13.69 11.22
C GLN A 208 14.78 12.78 11.07
N LEU A 209 15.51 12.87 9.96
CA LEU A 209 16.66 12.00 9.69
C LEU A 209 17.98 12.75 9.79
N ALA A 210 18.00 14.06 9.56
CA ALA A 210 19.21 14.88 9.69
C ALA A 210 19.79 14.89 11.11
N SER A 211 18.96 14.72 12.13
CA SER A 211 19.41 14.60 13.53
C SER A 211 20.06 13.25 13.86
N VAL A 212 19.99 12.27 12.95
CA VAL A 212 20.61 10.96 13.08
C VAL A 212 21.93 10.96 12.29
N PRO A 213 23.11 11.04 12.97
CA PRO A 213 24.39 11.27 12.29
C PRO A 213 24.73 10.21 11.24
N ASP A 214 24.35 8.96 11.50
CA ASP A 214 24.61 7.80 10.66
C ASP A 214 23.31 7.25 10.06
N ALA A 215 22.38 8.13 9.65
CA ALA A 215 21.13 7.71 9.03
C ALA A 215 21.38 6.85 7.77
N LEU A 216 20.70 5.73 7.66
CA LEU A 216 20.70 4.91 6.45
C LEU A 216 19.26 4.78 5.95
N VAL A 217 19.01 5.32 4.76
CA VAL A 217 17.68 5.44 4.17
C VAL A 217 17.63 4.62 2.89
N LEU A 218 16.64 3.73 2.81
CA LEU A 218 16.45 2.84 1.68
C LEU A 218 15.33 3.36 0.78
N VAL A 219 15.61 3.47 -0.52
CA VAL A 219 14.61 3.74 -1.54
C VAL A 219 14.37 2.44 -2.31
N ALA A 220 13.36 1.68 -1.90
CA ALA A 220 13.11 0.36 -2.46
C ALA A 220 12.16 0.42 -3.67
N SER A 221 12.63 -0.08 -4.80
CA SER A 221 11.82 -0.27 -6.01
C SER A 221 11.32 -1.70 -6.11
N SER A 222 10.06 -1.87 -6.49
CA SER A 222 9.54 -3.12 -7.03
C SER A 222 9.96 -3.30 -8.50
N GLY A 223 9.76 -4.50 -9.06
CA GLY A 223 9.91 -4.80 -10.49
C GLY A 223 10.89 -5.92 -10.84
N GLN A 224 11.61 -6.47 -9.85
CA GLN A 224 12.48 -7.65 -10.04
C GLN A 224 11.88 -8.95 -9.50
N GLU A 225 10.63 -8.92 -9.04
CA GLU A 225 9.95 -10.12 -8.57
C GLU A 225 9.49 -11.02 -9.73
N THR A 226 9.53 -10.55 -10.98
CA THR A 226 9.13 -11.31 -12.18
C THR A 226 10.30 -11.50 -13.14
N TYR A 227 10.26 -12.53 -14.02
CA TYR A 227 11.27 -12.75 -15.06
C TYR A 227 10.78 -12.34 -16.47
N PRO A 228 11.53 -11.55 -17.27
CA PRO A 228 12.79 -10.89 -16.93
C PRO A 228 12.61 -9.75 -15.90
N PRO A 229 13.61 -9.50 -15.04
CA PRO A 229 13.52 -8.56 -13.91
C PRO A 229 13.78 -7.12 -14.35
N VAL A 230 12.76 -6.43 -14.85
CA VAL A 230 12.87 -5.03 -15.31
C VAL A 230 11.78 -4.18 -14.69
N SER A 231 12.16 -3.18 -13.90
CA SER A 231 11.28 -2.06 -13.57
C SER A 231 11.45 -0.96 -14.62
N ARG A 232 10.38 -0.70 -15.39
CA ARG A 232 10.38 0.38 -16.38
C ARG A 232 10.18 1.77 -15.74
N THR A 233 9.83 1.85 -14.46
CA THR A 233 9.59 3.12 -13.75
C THR A 233 10.60 3.40 -12.63
N LEU A 234 11.79 2.80 -12.67
CA LEU A 234 12.82 3.03 -11.65
C LEU A 234 13.25 4.50 -11.56
N HIS A 235 13.21 5.23 -12.69
CA HIS A 235 13.54 6.66 -12.76
C HIS A 235 12.70 7.50 -11.78
N GLU A 236 11.47 7.10 -11.46
CA GLU A 236 10.63 7.81 -10.48
C GLU A 236 11.22 7.72 -9.06
N LYS A 237 11.91 6.61 -8.74
CA LYS A 237 12.60 6.44 -7.44
C LYS A 237 13.91 7.23 -7.37
N VAL A 238 14.50 7.57 -8.52
CA VAL A 238 15.64 8.51 -8.57
C VAL A 238 15.21 9.90 -8.09
N LEU A 239 13.98 10.32 -8.42
CA LEU A 239 13.43 11.59 -7.92
C LEU A 239 13.31 11.61 -6.39
N TYR A 240 12.95 10.47 -5.78
CA TYR A 240 12.89 10.35 -4.31
C TYR A 240 14.28 10.48 -3.68
N VAL A 241 15.30 9.83 -4.27
CA VAL A 241 16.69 9.97 -3.81
C VAL A 241 17.14 11.43 -3.87
N GLU A 242 16.83 12.13 -4.96
CA GLU A 242 17.18 13.54 -5.13
C GLU A 242 16.44 14.45 -4.13
N ALA A 243 15.16 14.20 -3.86
CA ALA A 243 14.39 14.91 -2.84
C ALA A 243 14.98 14.71 -1.43
N LEU A 244 15.25 13.47 -1.05
CA LEU A 244 15.90 13.15 0.23
C LEU A 244 17.27 13.85 0.35
N ARG A 245 18.07 13.84 -0.73
CA ARG A 245 19.37 14.54 -0.78
C ARG A 245 19.20 16.02 -0.48
N ARG A 246 18.26 16.70 -1.15
CA ARG A 246 17.96 18.11 -0.92
C ARG A 246 17.52 18.38 0.51
N GLY A 247 16.73 17.49 1.11
CA GLY A 247 16.34 17.58 2.52
C GLY A 247 17.53 17.56 3.48
N PHE A 248 18.44 16.60 3.33
CA PHE A 248 19.67 16.56 4.13
C PHE A 248 20.55 17.81 3.91
N GLU A 249 20.70 18.25 2.66
CA GLU A 249 21.51 19.43 2.32
C GLU A 249 20.94 20.73 2.88
N ALA A 250 19.62 20.87 2.91
CA ALA A 250 18.93 21.99 3.56
C ALA A 250 19.19 22.02 5.08
N ALA A 251 19.44 20.86 5.70
CA ALA A 251 19.88 20.75 7.09
C ALA A 251 21.41 20.90 7.27
N GLY A 252 22.15 21.25 6.21
CA GLY A 252 23.60 21.44 6.25
C GLY A 252 24.42 20.15 6.17
N ILE A 253 23.79 19.01 5.84
CA ILE A 253 24.44 17.70 5.79
C ILE A 253 24.47 17.18 4.35
N ARG A 254 25.62 16.70 3.90
CA ARG A 254 25.74 16.08 2.57
C ARG A 254 25.66 14.56 2.70
N PRO A 255 24.58 13.92 2.25
CA PRO A 255 24.47 12.47 2.33
C PRO A 255 25.30 11.80 1.24
N HIS A 256 25.76 10.59 1.53
CA HIS A 256 26.27 9.67 0.51
C HIS A 256 25.12 9.06 -0.29
N ILE A 257 25.34 8.81 -1.58
CA ILE A 257 24.36 8.13 -2.44
C ILE A 257 25.02 6.90 -3.05
N THR A 258 24.39 5.75 -2.88
CA THR A 258 24.85 4.48 -3.45
C THR A 258 23.65 3.64 -3.91
N ASN A 259 23.92 2.43 -4.41
CA ASN A 259 22.87 1.52 -4.84
C ASN A 259 23.20 0.05 -4.52
N MET A 260 22.17 -0.79 -4.46
CA MET A 260 22.32 -2.20 -4.15
C MET A 260 23.16 -2.97 -5.16
N THR A 261 23.08 -2.65 -6.45
CA THR A 261 23.92 -3.31 -7.48
C THR A 261 25.42 -3.10 -7.23
N ARG A 262 25.82 -1.94 -6.71
CA ARG A 262 27.20 -1.67 -6.29
C ARG A 262 27.53 -2.43 -5.00
N LEU A 263 26.65 -2.35 -4.00
CA LEU A 263 26.89 -2.93 -2.68
C LEU A 263 26.94 -4.47 -2.70
N GLU A 264 26.12 -5.14 -3.51
CA GLU A 264 26.18 -6.60 -3.69
C GLU A 264 27.53 -7.06 -4.25
N LYS A 265 28.15 -6.26 -5.12
CA LYS A 265 29.46 -6.57 -5.73
C LYS A 265 30.63 -6.18 -4.83
N ARG A 266 30.47 -5.10 -4.05
CA ARG A 266 31.48 -4.52 -3.17
C ARG A 266 30.85 -4.03 -1.87
N PRO A 267 30.54 -4.93 -0.92
CA PRO A 267 29.93 -4.57 0.36
C PRO A 267 30.73 -3.54 1.15
N ASP A 268 32.05 -3.59 1.03
CA ASP A 268 33.04 -2.65 1.59
C ASP A 268 32.91 -1.22 1.04
N SER A 269 32.18 -1.03 -0.07
CA SER A 269 31.86 0.31 -0.60
C SER A 269 30.73 1.03 0.12
N MET A 270 30.10 0.40 1.14
CA MET A 270 29.20 1.08 2.07
C MET A 270 29.97 2.15 2.86
N PRO A 271 29.55 3.42 2.85
CA PRO A 271 30.16 4.45 3.66
C PRO A 271 30.13 4.08 5.16
N PRO A 272 31.27 4.13 5.88
CA PRO A 272 31.36 3.65 7.26
C PRO A 272 30.58 4.53 8.25
N SER A 273 30.37 5.80 7.91
CA SER A 273 29.62 6.77 8.70
C SER A 273 28.93 7.79 7.80
N GLY A 274 28.14 8.68 8.40
CA GLY A 274 27.39 9.74 7.75
C GLY A 274 26.07 9.24 7.15
N PRO A 275 25.14 10.18 6.84
CA PRO A 275 23.88 9.82 6.22
C PRO A 275 24.09 9.20 4.84
N THR A 276 23.37 8.13 4.54
CA THR A 276 23.50 7.39 3.28
C THR A 276 22.13 7.05 2.72
N LEU A 277 21.93 7.36 1.44
CA LEU A 277 20.77 6.99 0.65
C LEU A 277 21.13 5.79 -0.25
N VAL A 278 20.34 4.73 -0.18
CA VAL A 278 20.56 3.52 -0.98
C VAL A 278 19.36 3.27 -1.87
N LEU A 279 19.55 3.34 -3.19
CA LEU A 279 18.56 2.91 -4.18
C LEU A 279 18.74 1.43 -4.50
N GLY A 280 17.66 0.66 -4.53
CA GLY A 280 17.75 -0.75 -4.90
C GLY A 280 16.41 -1.41 -5.10
N TYR A 281 16.44 -2.64 -5.61
CA TYR A 281 15.24 -3.45 -5.69
C TYR A 281 14.95 -4.15 -4.36
N MET A 282 13.67 -4.32 -4.05
CA MET A 282 13.21 -4.97 -2.81
C MET A 282 13.90 -6.32 -2.55
N LYS A 283 14.08 -7.13 -3.61
CA LYS A 283 14.72 -8.45 -3.53
C LYS A 283 16.20 -8.36 -3.13
N GLN A 284 16.93 -7.36 -3.65
CA GLN A 284 18.34 -7.16 -3.33
C GLN A 284 18.52 -6.82 -1.85
N PHE A 285 17.72 -5.87 -1.34
CA PHE A 285 17.78 -5.51 0.07
C PHE A 285 17.49 -6.71 0.98
N ARG A 286 16.37 -7.40 0.74
CA ARG A 286 15.93 -8.54 1.55
C ARG A 286 16.94 -9.68 1.58
N ALA A 287 17.64 -9.93 0.48
CA ALA A 287 18.68 -10.95 0.40
C ALA A 287 19.93 -10.62 1.25
N ASN A 288 20.11 -9.36 1.66
CA ASN A 288 21.31 -8.88 2.35
C ASN A 288 21.01 -8.31 3.74
N PHE A 289 19.76 -8.37 4.19
CA PHE A 289 19.39 -7.89 5.52
C PHE A 289 19.81 -8.86 6.62
N MET A 290 20.14 -8.27 7.75
CA MET A 290 20.30 -8.96 9.02
C MET A 290 19.49 -8.22 10.09
N MET A 291 19.08 -8.92 11.13
CA MET A 291 18.54 -8.31 12.33
C MET A 291 19.53 -8.52 13.48
N ASP A 292 19.84 -7.46 14.21
CA ASP A 292 20.59 -7.58 15.45
C ASP A 292 19.69 -8.23 16.52
N GLY A 293 19.97 -9.49 16.85
CA GLY A 293 19.08 -10.34 17.65
C GLY A 293 18.65 -9.75 19.01
N PRO A 294 19.56 -9.16 19.81
CA PRO A 294 19.22 -8.55 21.09
C PRO A 294 18.42 -7.25 20.98
N THR A 295 18.63 -6.44 19.94
CA THR A 295 18.03 -5.10 19.84
C THR A 295 16.88 -5.01 18.86
N GLY A 296 16.71 -6.01 17.98
CA GLY A 296 15.71 -5.97 16.90
C GLY A 296 16.06 -5.00 15.77
N ARG A 297 17.25 -4.38 15.77
CA ARG A 297 17.63 -3.39 14.76
C ARG A 297 17.86 -4.04 13.40
N LEU A 298 17.29 -3.42 12.37
CA LEU A 298 17.52 -3.82 10.98
C LEU A 298 18.90 -3.35 10.51
N MET A 299 19.66 -4.26 9.93
CA MET A 299 21.04 -4.02 9.49
C MET A 299 21.20 -4.33 7.99
N LEU A 300 21.97 -3.49 7.29
CA LEU A 300 22.39 -3.70 5.91
C LEU A 300 23.90 -3.48 5.81
N PHE A 301 24.64 -4.53 5.45
CA PHE A 301 26.12 -4.51 5.36
C PHE A 301 26.79 -3.89 6.61
N GLY A 302 26.34 -4.29 7.80
CA GLY A 302 26.89 -3.84 9.08
C GLY A 302 26.41 -2.47 9.56
N ARG A 303 25.56 -1.77 8.81
CA ARG A 303 24.97 -0.48 9.21
C ARG A 303 23.49 -0.59 9.55
N GLN A 304 23.07 0.12 10.60
CA GLN A 304 21.67 0.20 11.00
C GLN A 304 20.86 0.95 9.93
N VAL A 305 19.75 0.34 9.51
CA VAL A 305 18.74 0.94 8.64
C VAL A 305 17.76 1.73 9.51
N HIS A 306 17.49 2.97 9.13
CA HIS A 306 16.66 3.88 9.93
C HIS A 306 15.31 4.15 9.28
N ALA A 307 15.27 4.23 7.95
CA ALA A 307 14.03 4.44 7.24
C ALA A 307 14.01 3.75 5.88
N ALA A 308 12.82 3.37 5.42
CA ALA A 308 12.62 2.85 4.08
C ALA A 308 11.38 3.45 3.41
N ILE A 309 11.52 3.71 2.12
CA ILE A 309 10.42 4.01 1.21
C ILE A 309 9.95 2.70 0.58
N ASN A 310 8.63 2.60 0.36
CA ASN A 310 7.84 1.47 -0.14
C ASN A 310 7.19 0.66 0.99
N ASP A 311 5.90 0.88 1.20
CA ASP A 311 5.11 0.30 2.28
C ASP A 311 5.10 -1.24 2.23
N ARG A 312 4.99 -1.82 1.02
CA ARG A 312 5.09 -3.27 0.82
C ARG A 312 6.47 -3.80 1.21
N PHE A 313 7.52 -3.04 0.91
CA PHE A 313 8.87 -3.42 1.32
C PHE A 313 9.04 -3.40 2.84
N VAL A 314 8.50 -2.40 3.53
CA VAL A 314 8.51 -2.33 4.99
C VAL A 314 7.77 -3.53 5.58
N LEU A 315 6.54 -3.79 5.13
CA LEU A 315 5.74 -4.93 5.62
C LEU A 315 6.46 -6.27 5.40
N ASN A 316 6.95 -6.52 4.18
CA ASN A 316 7.64 -7.77 3.87
C ASN A 316 8.94 -7.94 4.67
N THR A 317 9.59 -6.84 5.06
CA THR A 317 10.79 -6.86 5.92
C THR A 317 10.41 -7.21 7.36
N CYS A 318 9.28 -6.72 7.88
CA CYS A 318 8.76 -7.16 9.18
C CYS A 318 8.49 -8.67 9.19
N TYR A 319 7.84 -9.20 8.16
CA TYR A 319 7.56 -10.63 8.03
C TYR A 319 8.82 -11.49 7.91
N GLN A 320 9.84 -11.02 7.19
CA GLN A 320 11.13 -11.71 7.08
C GLN A 320 11.78 -12.01 8.45
N PHE A 321 11.47 -11.21 9.47
CA PHE A 321 12.01 -11.35 10.82
C PHE A 321 10.90 -11.62 11.86
N ASP A 322 9.80 -12.25 11.46
CA ASP A 322 8.69 -12.65 12.34
C ASP A 322 8.17 -11.50 13.25
N HIS A 323 8.10 -10.29 12.70
CA HIS A 323 7.70 -9.06 13.40
C HIS A 323 8.58 -8.68 14.60
N ARG A 324 9.82 -9.16 14.67
CA ARG A 324 10.77 -8.87 15.76
C ARG A 324 11.60 -7.60 15.57
N LEU A 325 11.34 -6.85 14.51
CA LEU A 325 12.06 -5.60 14.24
C LEU A 325 11.66 -4.51 15.24
N ASP A 326 12.65 -3.74 15.68
CA ASP A 326 12.42 -2.53 16.46
C ASP A 326 11.92 -1.41 15.53
N LEU A 327 10.59 -1.23 15.50
CA LEU A 327 9.93 -0.20 14.70
C LEU A 327 10.03 1.22 15.29
N GLY A 328 10.63 1.37 16.49
CA GLY A 328 11.09 2.67 16.99
C GLY A 328 12.43 3.09 16.38
N ALA A 329 13.27 2.12 16.00
CA ALA A 329 14.58 2.33 15.41
C ALA A 329 14.60 2.23 13.87
N PHE A 330 13.57 1.64 13.27
CA PHE A 330 13.35 1.52 11.82
C PHE A 330 11.91 1.88 11.46
N ARG A 331 11.71 2.73 10.44
CA ARG A 331 10.35 3.16 10.04
C ARG A 331 10.11 3.20 8.53
N GLY A 332 8.84 3.07 8.15
CA GLY A 332 8.36 3.47 6.83
C GLY A 332 8.20 4.99 6.72
N PHE A 333 8.25 5.51 5.48
CA PHE A 333 7.89 6.92 5.22
C PHE A 333 6.39 7.20 5.35
N ASN A 334 5.56 6.18 5.12
CA ASN A 334 4.21 6.16 5.65
C ASN A 334 4.22 5.28 6.90
N SER A 335 3.72 5.80 8.02
CA SER A 335 3.56 5.02 9.25
C SER A 335 2.45 3.97 9.11
N GLY A 336 1.41 4.25 8.32
CA GLY A 336 0.34 3.31 7.98
C GLY A 336 0.72 2.24 6.93
N PHE A 337 1.99 1.84 6.84
CA PHE A 337 2.49 0.95 5.78
C PHE A 337 1.76 -0.40 5.71
N ALA A 338 1.21 -0.88 6.83
CA ALA A 338 0.42 -2.11 6.87
C ALA A 338 -0.85 -1.97 6.00
N ALA A 339 -1.60 -0.88 6.13
CA ALA A 339 -2.74 -0.60 5.24
C ALA A 339 -2.28 -0.41 3.78
N GLY A 340 -1.08 0.15 3.60
CA GLY A 340 -0.43 0.35 2.30
C GLY A 340 0.04 -0.92 1.57
N ALA A 341 -0.05 -2.10 2.23
CA ALA A 341 0.55 -3.35 1.74
C ALA A 341 -0.29 -4.61 2.03
N ASP A 342 -1.26 -4.52 2.93
CA ASP A 342 -2.18 -5.58 3.30
C ASP A 342 -3.63 -5.18 2.96
N LYS A 343 -4.20 -5.88 1.97
CA LYS A 343 -5.58 -5.64 1.51
C LYS A 343 -6.62 -5.91 2.60
N GLY A 344 -6.36 -6.87 3.50
CA GLY A 344 -7.26 -7.15 4.62
C GLY A 344 -7.35 -5.95 5.56
N VAL A 345 -6.20 -5.39 5.95
CA VAL A 345 -6.14 -4.17 6.78
C VAL A 345 -6.81 -2.98 6.09
N ALA A 346 -6.58 -2.81 4.78
CA ALA A 346 -7.25 -1.77 4.02
C ALA A 346 -8.79 -1.94 4.01
N TYR A 347 -9.31 -3.18 3.90
CA TYR A 347 -10.75 -3.44 3.92
C TYR A 347 -11.37 -3.29 5.32
N GLU A 348 -10.63 -3.62 6.38
CA GLU A 348 -11.05 -3.35 7.76
C GLU A 348 -11.27 -1.84 7.96
N LEU A 349 -10.30 -1.02 7.53
CA LEU A 349 -10.38 0.45 7.61
C LEU A 349 -11.48 1.02 6.70
N TYR A 350 -11.60 0.49 5.48
CA TYR A 350 -12.65 0.88 4.53
C TYR A 350 -14.04 0.67 5.13
N ASN A 351 -14.31 -0.54 5.63
CA ASN A 351 -15.60 -0.89 6.20
C ASN A 351 -15.91 -0.08 7.46
N ALA A 352 -14.91 0.21 8.29
CA ALA A 352 -15.09 1.06 9.46
C ALA A 352 -15.47 2.51 9.09
N PHE A 353 -14.90 3.03 8.00
CA PHE A 353 -15.16 4.40 7.55
C PHE A 353 -16.46 4.51 6.75
N PHE A 354 -16.57 3.82 5.61
CA PHE A 354 -17.72 3.92 4.70
C PHE A 354 -18.96 3.18 5.20
N GLY A 355 -18.79 2.21 6.11
CA GLY A 355 -19.91 1.53 6.77
C GLY A 355 -20.50 2.34 7.94
N SER A 356 -19.87 3.44 8.34
CA SER A 356 -20.36 4.32 9.40
C SER A 356 -21.20 5.46 8.81
N GLU A 357 -22.45 5.60 9.28
CA GLU A 357 -23.33 6.73 8.91
C GLU A 357 -22.72 8.09 9.29
N GLU A 358 -21.95 8.14 10.39
CA GLU A 358 -21.35 9.38 10.90
C GLU A 358 -20.10 9.79 10.11
N LEU A 359 -19.27 8.81 9.71
CA LEU A 359 -17.96 9.10 9.12
C LEU A 359 -18.01 9.18 7.60
N GLY A 360 -18.55 8.16 6.94
CA GLY A 360 -18.42 7.99 5.49
C GLY A 360 -19.73 7.78 4.74
N GLY A 361 -20.85 7.54 5.44
CA GLY A 361 -22.15 7.24 4.83
C GLY A 361 -22.75 8.37 4.00
N HIS A 362 -22.23 9.59 4.10
CA HIS A 362 -22.64 10.73 3.29
C HIS A 362 -22.00 10.74 1.88
N PHE A 363 -21.00 9.91 1.61
CA PHE A 363 -20.44 9.72 0.28
C PHE A 363 -21.25 8.66 -0.47
N GLU A 364 -22.37 9.07 -1.08
CA GLU A 364 -23.33 8.16 -1.73
C GLU A 364 -22.70 7.39 -2.90
N CYS A 365 -21.64 7.92 -3.51
CA CYS A 365 -20.93 7.25 -4.58
C CYS A 365 -20.10 6.03 -4.11
N MET A 366 -19.82 5.91 -2.81
CA MET A 366 -18.98 4.86 -2.25
C MET A 366 -19.82 3.67 -1.78
N ALA A 367 -19.34 2.45 -2.03
CA ALA A 367 -19.99 1.28 -1.45
C ALA A 367 -19.77 1.24 0.08
N PRO A 368 -20.78 0.86 0.88
CA PRO A 368 -20.66 0.93 2.33
C PRO A 368 -19.75 -0.15 2.93
N ALA A 369 -19.50 -1.23 2.20
CA ALA A 369 -18.64 -2.32 2.66
C ALA A 369 -18.04 -3.11 1.50
N ILE A 370 -16.89 -3.71 1.76
CA ILE A 370 -16.30 -4.80 1.01
C ILE A 370 -16.36 -6.04 1.91
N HIS A 371 -17.07 -7.07 1.49
CA HIS A 371 -17.14 -8.31 2.25
C HIS A 371 -15.87 -9.14 2.05
N PHE A 372 -15.22 -9.52 3.15
CA PHE A 372 -14.03 -10.37 3.13
C PHE A 372 -13.86 -11.20 4.41
N ARG A 373 -12.97 -12.18 4.33
CA ARG A 373 -12.43 -13.00 5.43
C ARG A 373 -10.93 -13.15 5.25
N ARG A 374 -10.21 -13.40 6.35
CA ARG A 374 -8.77 -13.66 6.34
C ARG A 374 -8.51 -15.15 6.56
N ALA A 375 -7.55 -15.69 5.81
CA ALA A 375 -7.09 -17.06 5.96
C ALA A 375 -5.56 -17.09 6.13
N HIS A 376 -5.10 -17.67 7.23
CA HIS A 376 -3.69 -17.67 7.65
C HIS A 376 -2.97 -18.96 7.28
N THR A 377 -3.71 -20.00 6.95
CA THR A 377 -3.18 -21.29 6.50
C THR A 377 -3.79 -21.70 5.17
N ARG A 378 -3.11 -22.61 4.46
CA ARG A 378 -3.64 -23.25 3.24
C ARG A 378 -5.02 -23.87 3.49
N THR A 379 -5.16 -24.61 4.60
CA THR A 379 -6.41 -25.30 4.94
C THR A 379 -7.52 -24.29 5.22
N GLU A 380 -7.25 -23.24 6.02
CA GLU A 380 -8.21 -22.16 6.23
C GLU A 380 -8.63 -21.49 4.92
N LEU A 381 -7.69 -21.28 4.00
CA LEU A 381 -7.97 -20.63 2.71
C LEU A 381 -8.95 -21.46 1.86
N ILE A 382 -8.71 -22.78 1.76
CA ILE A 382 -9.60 -23.68 1.01
C ILE A 382 -10.98 -23.75 1.68
N SER A 383 -11.02 -23.95 3.00
CA SER A 383 -12.27 -23.98 3.78
C SER A 383 -13.07 -22.68 3.62
N THR A 384 -12.40 -21.54 3.69
CA THR A 384 -13.04 -20.23 3.60
C THR A 384 -13.64 -19.99 2.22
N VAL A 385 -12.93 -20.34 1.15
CA VAL A 385 -13.46 -20.25 -0.22
C VAL A 385 -14.65 -21.18 -0.41
N GLN A 386 -14.57 -22.42 0.08
CA GLN A 386 -15.67 -23.39 -0.02
C GLN A 386 -16.92 -22.92 0.73
N ALA A 387 -16.76 -22.46 1.97
CA ALA A 387 -17.85 -21.88 2.73
C ALA A 387 -18.45 -20.65 2.03
N TRP A 388 -17.61 -19.79 1.44
CA TRP A 388 -18.07 -18.62 0.70
C TRP A 388 -18.98 -18.98 -0.48
N LEU A 389 -18.51 -19.91 -1.32
CA LEU A 389 -19.24 -20.34 -2.52
C LEU A 389 -20.53 -21.09 -2.17
N GLN A 390 -20.55 -21.81 -1.04
CA GLN A 390 -21.76 -22.51 -0.56
C GLN A 390 -22.81 -21.57 0.03
N CYS A 391 -22.38 -20.51 0.73
CA CYS A 391 -23.30 -19.61 1.43
C CYS A 391 -23.84 -18.46 0.58
N SER A 392 -23.12 -18.02 -0.45
CA SER A 392 -23.44 -16.75 -1.13
C SER A 392 -23.93 -16.90 -2.57
N ASP A 393 -23.79 -18.06 -3.21
CA ASP A 393 -23.90 -18.25 -4.68
C ASP A 393 -23.11 -17.20 -5.51
N LYS A 394 -22.28 -16.37 -4.85
CA LYS A 394 -21.51 -15.28 -5.44
C LYS A 394 -20.07 -15.73 -5.69
N PRO A 395 -19.42 -15.25 -6.76
CA PRO A 395 -18.02 -15.56 -7.00
C PRO A 395 -17.11 -14.98 -5.92
N ALA A 396 -16.00 -15.67 -5.66
CA ALA A 396 -14.99 -15.27 -4.68
C ALA A 396 -13.66 -14.94 -5.36
N VAL A 397 -12.89 -14.07 -4.73
CA VAL A 397 -11.52 -13.74 -5.13
C VAL A 397 -10.61 -13.91 -3.93
N ILE A 398 -9.47 -14.59 -4.14
CA ILE A 398 -8.41 -14.63 -3.13
C ILE A 398 -7.30 -13.67 -3.53
N LYS A 399 -6.79 -12.90 -2.57
CA LYS A 399 -5.73 -11.92 -2.79
C LYS A 399 -4.67 -12.08 -1.69
N PRO A 400 -3.39 -12.33 -2.04
CA PRO A 400 -2.34 -12.46 -1.04
C PRO A 400 -1.90 -11.11 -0.48
N GLN A 401 -1.46 -11.12 0.78
CA GLN A 401 -0.78 -9.99 1.40
C GLN A 401 0.64 -9.78 0.82
N GLY A 402 1.10 -8.54 0.73
CA GLY A 402 2.53 -8.25 0.50
C GLY A 402 3.06 -8.60 -0.90
N THR A 403 2.18 -8.78 -1.88
CA THR A 403 2.53 -9.17 -3.26
C THR A 403 2.31 -8.03 -4.27
N GLY A 404 2.59 -8.28 -5.56
CA GLY A 404 2.26 -7.36 -6.65
C GLY A 404 2.08 -8.11 -7.97
N CYS A 405 1.95 -7.37 -9.07
CA CYS A 405 1.83 -7.92 -10.42
C CYS A 405 0.65 -8.88 -10.65
N GLY A 406 -0.32 -8.94 -9.72
CA GLY A 406 -1.42 -9.91 -9.73
C GLY A 406 -1.02 -11.32 -9.32
N HIS A 407 0.19 -11.53 -8.82
CA HIS A 407 0.68 -12.85 -8.40
C HIS A 407 -0.14 -13.41 -7.23
N GLY A 408 -0.50 -14.69 -7.33
CA GLY A 408 -1.31 -15.38 -6.33
C GLY A 408 -2.78 -14.94 -6.27
N ILE A 409 -3.25 -14.02 -7.12
CA ILE A 409 -4.69 -13.73 -7.21
C ILE A 409 -5.38 -14.84 -8.00
N GLU A 410 -6.45 -15.41 -7.44
CA GLU A 410 -7.32 -16.38 -8.11
C GLU A 410 -8.79 -16.01 -7.97
N PHE A 411 -9.56 -16.35 -9.01
CA PHE A 411 -11.00 -16.13 -9.08
C PHE A 411 -11.74 -17.47 -9.08
N PHE A 412 -12.85 -17.52 -8.36
CA PHE A 412 -13.66 -18.71 -8.15
C PHE A 412 -15.09 -18.39 -8.56
N PHE A 413 -15.52 -18.96 -9.70
CA PHE A 413 -16.84 -18.74 -10.27
C PHE A 413 -17.62 -20.06 -10.26
N GLY A 414 -18.88 -20.00 -9.83
CA GLY A 414 -19.72 -21.17 -9.72
C GLY A 414 -19.28 -22.14 -8.62
N ARG A 415 -19.83 -23.36 -8.67
CA ARG A 415 -19.53 -24.41 -7.69
C ARG A 415 -18.24 -25.13 -8.04
N HIS A 416 -17.35 -25.24 -7.07
CA HIS A 416 -16.10 -25.99 -7.17
C HIS A 416 -16.12 -27.16 -6.19
N SER A 417 -15.58 -28.31 -6.58
CA SER A 417 -15.27 -29.35 -5.60
C SER A 417 -14.13 -28.89 -4.68
N TRP A 418 -14.00 -29.53 -3.51
CA TRP A 418 -12.87 -29.27 -2.62
C TRP A 418 -11.51 -29.43 -3.35
N ALA A 419 -11.39 -30.48 -4.18
CA ALA A 419 -10.18 -30.75 -4.94
C ALA A 419 -9.87 -29.63 -5.97
N ASP A 420 -10.88 -29.10 -6.66
CA ASP A 420 -10.70 -28.00 -7.61
C ASP A 420 -10.28 -26.71 -6.91
N THR A 421 -10.91 -26.40 -5.77
CA THR A 421 -10.52 -25.24 -4.95
C THR A 421 -9.10 -25.40 -4.42
N ALA A 422 -8.75 -26.58 -3.89
CA ALA A 422 -7.41 -26.88 -3.42
C ALA A 422 -6.37 -26.70 -4.53
N ALA A 423 -6.63 -27.20 -5.73
CA ALA A 423 -5.72 -27.05 -6.87
C ALA A 423 -5.52 -25.58 -7.30
N LYS A 424 -6.58 -24.76 -7.30
CA LYS A 424 -6.47 -23.31 -7.55
C LYS A 424 -5.67 -22.61 -6.44
N VAL A 425 -5.94 -22.91 -5.18
CA VAL A 425 -5.21 -22.37 -4.03
C VAL A 425 -3.72 -22.75 -4.08
N ASP A 426 -3.40 -23.99 -4.43
CA ASP A 426 -2.01 -24.45 -4.54
C ASP A 426 -1.24 -23.72 -5.64
N ARG A 427 -1.89 -23.45 -6.77
CA ARG A 427 -1.29 -22.60 -7.82
C ARG A 427 -1.04 -21.18 -7.33
N ALA A 428 -1.97 -20.60 -6.58
CA ALA A 428 -1.81 -19.27 -5.99
C ALA A 428 -0.61 -19.23 -5.03
N LEU A 429 -0.56 -20.16 -4.09
CA LEU A 429 0.54 -20.29 -3.11
C LEU A 429 1.88 -20.52 -3.81
N HIS A 430 1.93 -21.40 -4.81
CA HIS A 430 3.14 -21.66 -5.57
C HIS A 430 3.62 -20.42 -6.34
N SER A 431 2.70 -19.67 -6.96
CA SER A 431 3.00 -18.40 -7.62
C SER A 431 3.61 -17.39 -6.64
N VAL A 432 3.09 -17.29 -5.41
CA VAL A 432 3.69 -16.39 -4.41
C VAL A 432 5.06 -16.89 -3.95
N ALA A 433 5.17 -18.18 -3.64
CA ALA A 433 6.42 -18.79 -3.17
C ALA A 433 7.58 -18.56 -4.15
N SER A 434 7.33 -18.76 -5.44
CA SER A 434 8.32 -18.62 -6.51
C SER A 434 8.78 -17.18 -6.75
N ASN A 435 7.94 -16.18 -6.46
CA ASN A 435 8.26 -14.78 -6.74
C ASN A 435 8.70 -13.98 -5.49
N TYR A 436 8.24 -14.35 -4.28
CA TYR A 436 8.40 -13.53 -3.07
C TYR A 436 9.04 -14.23 -1.86
N ASN A 437 9.08 -15.58 -1.87
CA ASN A 437 9.23 -16.43 -0.68
C ASN A 437 8.06 -16.26 0.31
N LEU A 438 7.36 -17.35 0.65
CA LEU A 438 6.11 -17.32 1.46
C LEU A 438 6.29 -16.68 2.85
N GLN A 439 7.51 -16.67 3.39
CA GLN A 439 7.82 -16.00 4.65
C GLN A 439 7.73 -14.47 4.57
N CYS A 440 7.61 -13.89 3.38
CA CYS A 440 7.69 -12.43 3.19
C CYS A 440 6.58 -11.91 2.28
N GLY A 441 5.47 -12.64 2.20
CA GLY A 441 4.29 -12.34 1.41
C GLY A 441 3.49 -13.60 1.15
N GLY A 442 2.20 -13.45 0.83
CA GLY A 442 1.29 -14.57 0.60
C GLY A 442 0.23 -14.66 1.68
N LEU A 443 0.60 -15.20 2.84
CA LEU A 443 -0.33 -15.35 3.97
C LEU A 443 -0.19 -14.18 4.96
N PRO A 444 -1.30 -13.75 5.58
CA PRO A 444 -2.66 -14.19 5.32
C PRO A 444 -3.19 -13.79 3.93
N TYR A 445 -4.03 -14.65 3.36
CA TYR A 445 -4.82 -14.31 2.17
C TYR A 445 -6.12 -13.64 2.59
N THR A 446 -6.54 -12.66 1.79
CA THR A 446 -7.89 -12.09 1.83
C THR A 446 -8.78 -12.86 0.87
N VAL A 447 -9.84 -13.48 1.39
CA VAL A 447 -10.93 -14.07 0.59
C VAL A 447 -12.07 -13.05 0.58
N CYS A 448 -12.41 -12.51 -0.58
CA CYS A 448 -13.38 -11.43 -0.71
C CYS A 448 -14.37 -11.67 -1.85
N GLU A 449 -15.44 -10.90 -1.86
CA GLU A 449 -16.39 -10.92 -2.97
C GLU A 449 -15.72 -10.51 -4.30
N TYR A 450 -16.16 -11.14 -5.38
CA TYR A 450 -15.87 -10.64 -6.72
C TYR A 450 -16.73 -9.41 -7.01
N LEU A 451 -16.06 -8.27 -7.11
CA LEU A 451 -16.68 -7.02 -7.55
C LEU A 451 -16.69 -6.98 -9.08
N ASP A 452 -17.87 -7.15 -9.68
CA ASP A 452 -18.02 -7.14 -11.14
C ASP A 452 -17.83 -5.74 -11.70
N THR A 453 -16.58 -5.43 -12.02
CA THR A 453 -16.17 -4.07 -12.38
C THR A 453 -16.72 -3.69 -13.75
N ALA A 454 -17.10 -2.42 -13.91
CA ALA A 454 -17.63 -1.86 -15.14
C ALA A 454 -16.68 -2.06 -16.33
N THR A 455 -17.28 -2.16 -17.51
CA THR A 455 -16.57 -2.18 -18.78
C THR A 455 -16.70 -0.83 -19.49
N ILE A 456 -15.70 -0.50 -20.30
CA ILE A 456 -15.74 0.67 -21.18
C ILE A 456 -16.87 0.48 -22.20
N ASP A 457 -17.77 1.46 -22.28
CA ASP A 457 -18.95 1.41 -23.12
C ASP A 457 -18.57 1.38 -24.61
N GLY A 458 -19.02 0.36 -25.34
CA GLY A 458 -18.78 0.21 -26.76
C GLY A 458 -19.49 1.26 -27.64
N ALA A 459 -20.60 1.83 -27.16
CA ALA A 459 -21.29 2.91 -27.88
C ALA A 459 -20.54 4.24 -27.75
N ALA A 460 -20.01 4.55 -26.56
CA ALA A 460 -19.15 5.71 -26.33
C ALA A 460 -17.76 5.53 -26.98
N ALA A 461 -17.26 4.30 -27.03
CA ALA A 461 -16.05 3.90 -27.75
C ALA A 461 -16.33 3.49 -29.21
N ALA A 462 -17.20 4.22 -29.91
CA ALA A 462 -17.52 3.93 -31.32
C ALA A 462 -16.30 4.13 -32.26
N ALA A 463 -16.32 3.47 -33.41
CA ALA A 463 -15.27 3.60 -34.42
C ALA A 463 -15.02 5.07 -34.79
N GLY A 464 -13.78 5.53 -34.65
CA GLY A 464 -13.37 6.91 -34.89
C GLY A 464 -13.27 7.79 -33.64
N THR A 465 -13.61 7.29 -32.45
CA THR A 465 -13.34 7.99 -31.17
C THR A 465 -11.94 7.64 -30.62
N PRO A 466 -11.35 8.48 -29.75
CA PRO A 466 -9.98 8.29 -29.23
C PRO A 466 -9.74 6.97 -28.50
N HIS A 467 -10.80 6.26 -28.08
CA HIS A 467 -10.73 5.06 -27.24
C HIS A 467 -11.47 3.86 -27.82
N ALA A 468 -11.75 3.85 -29.12
CA ALA A 468 -12.53 2.79 -29.78
C ALA A 468 -11.96 1.38 -29.57
N ASN A 469 -10.64 1.25 -29.46
CA ASN A 469 -9.95 -0.02 -29.22
C ASN A 469 -10.04 -0.52 -27.76
N LYS A 470 -10.73 0.20 -26.86
CA LYS A 470 -10.89 -0.16 -25.45
C LYS A 470 -12.30 -0.65 -25.11
N ALA A 471 -13.22 -0.65 -26.07
CA ALA A 471 -14.60 -1.11 -25.89
C ALA A 471 -14.65 -2.52 -25.26
N GLY A 472 -15.45 -2.68 -24.20
CA GLY A 472 -15.63 -3.98 -23.52
C GLY A 472 -14.51 -4.39 -22.57
N HIS A 473 -13.44 -3.60 -22.42
CA HIS A 473 -12.41 -3.85 -21.42
C HIS A 473 -12.89 -3.39 -20.04
N LYS A 474 -12.62 -4.18 -18.99
CA LYS A 474 -12.78 -3.74 -17.60
C LYS A 474 -11.71 -2.71 -17.25
N PHE A 475 -12.03 -1.81 -16.34
CA PHE A 475 -11.09 -0.77 -15.88
C PHE A 475 -11.11 -0.60 -14.37
N GLU A 476 -9.98 -0.20 -13.79
CA GLU A 476 -9.91 0.28 -12.40
C GLU A 476 -9.39 1.73 -12.41
N LEU A 477 -9.85 2.55 -11.48
CA LEU A 477 -9.37 3.92 -11.33
C LEU A 477 -8.20 3.96 -10.36
N ARG A 478 -7.35 4.97 -10.49
CA ARG A 478 -6.32 5.31 -9.52
C ARG A 478 -6.44 6.76 -9.10
N VAL A 479 -6.72 6.98 -7.82
CA VAL A 479 -6.71 8.30 -7.19
C VAL A 479 -5.50 8.38 -6.26
N VAL A 480 -4.58 9.31 -6.51
CA VAL A 480 -3.40 9.49 -5.66
C VAL A 480 -3.72 10.52 -4.58
N VAL A 481 -3.80 10.08 -3.33
CA VAL A 481 -3.86 11.00 -2.19
C VAL A 481 -2.44 11.32 -1.75
N TYR A 482 -2.11 12.60 -1.61
CA TYR A 482 -0.80 13.07 -1.20
C TYR A 482 -0.91 14.21 -0.20
N ARG A 483 0.13 14.42 0.60
CA ARG A 483 0.22 15.56 1.50
C ARG A 483 0.77 16.78 0.75
N SER A 484 0.20 17.94 1.04
CA SER A 484 0.64 19.24 0.55
C SER A 484 0.65 20.17 1.76
N GLY A 485 1.83 20.29 2.39
CA GLY A 485 1.97 21.05 3.63
C GLY A 485 1.16 20.45 4.78
N GLY A 486 0.18 21.19 5.29
CA GLY A 486 -0.71 20.82 6.41
C GLY A 486 -2.03 20.18 5.98
N GLU A 487 -2.18 19.81 4.71
CA GLU A 487 -3.41 19.24 4.15
C GLU A 487 -3.10 17.98 3.34
N LEU A 488 -4.12 17.17 3.11
CA LEU A 488 -4.17 16.09 2.13
C LEU A 488 -4.94 16.55 0.90
N ARG A 489 -4.54 16.10 -0.28
CA ARG A 489 -5.22 16.36 -1.57
C ARG A 489 -5.29 15.10 -2.41
N ALA A 490 -6.33 14.96 -3.23
CA ALA A 490 -6.44 13.89 -4.21
C ALA A 490 -6.06 14.36 -5.62
N PHE A 491 -5.32 13.52 -6.33
CA PHE A 491 -5.06 13.64 -7.76
C PHE A 491 -5.72 12.44 -8.48
N PRO A 492 -6.82 12.61 -9.22
CA PRO A 492 -7.39 11.55 -10.04
C PRO A 492 -6.42 11.24 -11.20
N SER A 493 -5.62 10.19 -11.05
CA SER A 493 -4.46 9.96 -11.92
C SER A 493 -4.86 9.32 -13.24
N ILE A 494 -5.36 8.09 -13.20
CA ILE A 494 -5.55 7.27 -14.39
C ILE A 494 -6.68 6.27 -14.21
N ALA A 495 -7.34 5.88 -15.30
CA ALA A 495 -7.98 4.58 -15.42
C ALA A 495 -6.97 3.58 -16.00
N LYS A 496 -6.83 2.44 -15.34
CA LYS A 496 -6.04 1.29 -15.79
C LYS A 496 -6.95 0.32 -16.50
N VAL A 497 -6.69 0.08 -17.78
CA VAL A 497 -7.54 -0.74 -18.65
C VAL A 497 -6.98 -2.15 -18.72
N ALA A 498 -7.85 -3.16 -18.59
CA ALA A 498 -7.47 -4.56 -18.72
C ALA A 498 -6.93 -4.82 -20.12
N ARG A 499 -6.04 -5.79 -20.28
CA ARG A 499 -5.37 -6.01 -21.57
C ARG A 499 -6.23 -6.73 -22.61
N GLU A 500 -7.21 -7.51 -22.16
CA GLU A 500 -8.16 -8.20 -23.04
C GLU A 500 -9.58 -7.75 -22.67
N PRO A 501 -10.51 -7.68 -23.65
CA PRO A 501 -11.90 -7.40 -23.37
C PRO A 501 -12.52 -8.50 -22.51
N PHE A 502 -13.53 -8.15 -21.72
CA PHE A 502 -14.23 -9.14 -20.91
C PHE A 502 -15.11 -10.04 -21.79
N ASP A 503 -14.98 -11.35 -21.58
CA ASP A 503 -15.81 -12.36 -22.23
C ASP A 503 -16.67 -13.06 -21.17
N PRO A 504 -18.01 -12.83 -21.17
CA PRO A 504 -18.92 -13.49 -20.25
C PRO A 504 -18.93 -15.02 -20.35
N HIS A 505 -18.50 -15.59 -21.48
CA HIS A 505 -18.40 -17.04 -21.66
C HIS A 505 -17.13 -17.63 -21.02
N HIS A 506 -16.12 -16.79 -20.77
CA HIS A 506 -14.88 -17.15 -20.07
C HIS A 506 -14.61 -16.16 -18.93
N PRO A 507 -15.51 -16.12 -17.91
CA PRO A 507 -15.53 -15.06 -16.92
C PRO A 507 -14.33 -15.09 -15.97
N ASP A 508 -13.55 -16.19 -15.93
CA ASP A 508 -12.36 -16.35 -15.10
C ASP A 508 -11.04 -16.04 -15.82
N ASN A 509 -11.10 -15.51 -17.05
CA ASN A 509 -9.91 -15.06 -17.76
C ASN A 509 -9.24 -13.87 -17.04
N LYS A 510 -8.19 -14.14 -16.26
CA LYS A 510 -7.44 -13.12 -15.50
C LYS A 510 -6.97 -11.93 -16.33
N LYS A 511 -6.80 -12.11 -17.65
CA LYS A 511 -6.34 -11.06 -18.56
C LYS A 511 -7.35 -9.93 -18.77
N SER A 512 -8.64 -10.23 -18.57
CA SER A 512 -9.71 -9.24 -18.60
C SER A 512 -10.12 -8.77 -17.19
N LEU A 513 -9.62 -9.41 -16.13
CA LEU A 513 -9.99 -9.10 -14.73
C LEU A 513 -8.88 -8.40 -13.91
N ILE A 514 -7.62 -8.50 -14.31
CA ILE A 514 -6.48 -7.92 -13.59
C ILE A 514 -5.89 -6.77 -14.42
N ASN A 515 -6.01 -5.55 -13.90
CA ASN A 515 -5.65 -4.30 -14.58
C ASN A 515 -4.19 -3.87 -14.31
N ASN A 516 -3.29 -4.83 -14.09
CA ASN A 516 -1.90 -4.52 -13.78
C ASN A 516 -1.12 -4.06 -15.02
N ILE A 517 -0.70 -2.80 -15.02
CA ILE A 517 0.00 -2.16 -16.15
C ILE A 517 1.36 -2.78 -16.43
N THR A 518 2.15 -3.05 -15.38
CA THR A 518 3.49 -3.63 -15.53
C THR A 518 3.41 -5.01 -16.18
N THR A 519 2.48 -5.86 -15.72
CA THR A 519 2.25 -7.19 -16.30
C THR A 519 1.73 -7.08 -17.74
N SER A 520 0.77 -6.18 -18.00
CA SER A 520 0.20 -6.00 -19.34
C SER A 520 1.23 -5.52 -20.36
N ALA A 521 2.01 -4.48 -20.03
CA ALA A 521 3.07 -3.94 -20.88
C ALA A 521 4.18 -4.96 -21.17
N LYS A 522 4.51 -5.79 -20.18
CA LYS A 522 5.51 -6.85 -20.32
C LYS A 522 5.03 -7.98 -21.23
N GLU A 523 3.82 -8.49 -21.01
CA GLU A 523 3.30 -9.64 -21.76
C GLU A 523 2.87 -9.31 -23.19
N THR A 524 2.56 -8.05 -23.48
CA THR A 524 2.22 -7.58 -24.83
C THR A 524 3.41 -6.94 -25.56
N ALA A 525 4.53 -6.72 -24.87
CA ALA A 525 5.66 -5.92 -25.34
C ALA A 525 5.29 -4.49 -25.78
N GLN A 526 4.16 -3.96 -25.30
CA GLN A 526 3.71 -2.59 -25.55
C GLN A 526 4.20 -1.62 -24.47
N SER A 527 4.04 -0.31 -24.73
CA SER A 527 4.18 0.71 -23.69
C SER A 527 3.07 0.54 -22.65
N GLY A 528 3.36 0.81 -21.37
CA GLY A 528 2.32 0.77 -20.34
C GLY A 528 1.27 1.88 -20.54
N GLN A 529 1.63 2.98 -21.21
CA GLN A 529 0.70 4.04 -21.62
C GLN A 529 -0.50 3.51 -22.43
N GLU A 530 -0.33 2.43 -23.20
CA GLU A 530 -1.41 1.82 -23.98
C GLU A 530 -2.56 1.31 -23.10
N PHE A 531 -2.32 1.09 -21.81
CA PHE A 531 -3.29 0.57 -20.86
C PHE A 531 -3.76 1.64 -19.87
N LEU A 532 -3.48 2.92 -20.15
CA LEU A 532 -3.76 4.05 -19.27
C LEU A 532 -4.63 5.10 -19.97
N LEU A 533 -5.65 5.58 -19.27
CA LEU A 533 -6.44 6.75 -19.69
C LEU A 533 -6.39 7.82 -18.59
N PRO A 534 -6.20 9.11 -18.91
CA PRO A 534 -6.17 10.20 -17.93
C PRO A 534 -7.56 10.51 -17.34
N LEU A 535 -7.69 10.68 -16.02
CA LEU A 535 -9.02 10.85 -15.40
C LEU A 535 -9.59 12.26 -15.45
N CYS A 536 -8.76 13.30 -15.48
CA CYS A 536 -9.22 14.66 -15.77
C CYS A 536 -9.29 14.87 -17.29
N ASN A 537 -10.03 14.04 -18.01
CA ASN A 537 -10.18 14.17 -19.45
C ASN A 537 -11.62 13.85 -19.86
N ALA A 538 -12.25 14.77 -20.59
CA ALA A 538 -13.68 14.66 -20.92
C ALA A 538 -14.00 13.41 -21.75
N ASP A 539 -13.16 13.06 -22.73
CA ASP A 539 -13.36 11.88 -23.58
C ASP A 539 -13.19 10.59 -22.77
N THR A 540 -12.20 10.57 -21.87
CA THR A 540 -12.01 9.44 -20.96
C THR A 540 -13.21 9.29 -20.02
N LEU A 541 -13.64 10.35 -19.35
CA LEU A 541 -14.79 10.32 -18.45
C LEU A 541 -16.08 9.86 -19.16
N ALA A 542 -16.30 10.30 -20.40
CA ALA A 542 -17.43 9.88 -21.20
C ALA A 542 -17.43 8.37 -21.47
N VAL A 543 -16.30 7.77 -21.89
CA VAL A 543 -16.25 6.33 -22.18
C VAL A 543 -16.28 5.44 -20.94
N LEU A 544 -15.84 5.97 -19.79
CA LEU A 544 -15.97 5.31 -18.49
C LEU A 544 -17.38 5.45 -17.91
N GLY A 545 -18.20 6.37 -18.43
CA GLY A 545 -19.51 6.69 -17.89
C GLY A 545 -19.45 7.31 -16.50
N ILE A 546 -18.43 8.14 -16.25
CA ILE A 546 -18.20 8.83 -14.97
C ILE A 546 -18.36 10.33 -15.21
N SER A 547 -19.24 10.97 -14.45
CA SER A 547 -19.42 12.41 -14.50
C SER A 547 -18.30 13.15 -13.73
N PRO A 548 -18.01 14.41 -14.06
CA PRO A 548 -17.10 15.24 -13.27
C PRO A 548 -17.50 15.36 -11.79
N ALA A 549 -18.80 15.33 -11.49
CA ALA A 549 -19.32 15.38 -10.13
C ALA A 549 -19.00 14.10 -9.34
N GLU A 550 -19.21 12.93 -9.94
CA GLU A 550 -18.82 11.64 -9.33
C GLU A 550 -17.30 11.56 -9.13
N LEU A 551 -16.50 12.07 -10.08
CA LEU A 551 -15.05 12.11 -9.92
C LEU A 551 -14.63 12.99 -8.73
N ALA A 552 -15.26 14.16 -8.58
CA ALA A 552 -14.98 15.07 -7.47
C ALA A 552 -15.38 14.45 -6.12
N GLU A 553 -16.57 13.83 -6.04
CA GLU A 553 -17.03 13.14 -4.83
C GLU A 553 -16.11 11.97 -4.46
N LEU A 554 -15.71 11.14 -5.44
CA LEU A 554 -14.73 10.06 -5.26
C LEU A 554 -13.40 10.58 -4.70
N CYS A 555 -12.89 11.70 -5.23
CA CYS A 555 -11.64 12.30 -4.76
C CYS A 555 -11.75 12.85 -3.34
N SER A 556 -12.89 13.47 -2.99
CA SER A 556 -13.19 13.91 -1.63
C SER A 556 -13.26 12.72 -0.68
N ALA A 557 -14.05 11.69 -1.02
CA ALA A 557 -14.18 10.46 -0.25
C ALA A 557 -12.83 9.77 -0.03
N SER A 558 -12.00 9.69 -1.08
CA SER A 558 -10.64 9.14 -1.03
C SER A 558 -9.75 9.89 -0.05
N THR A 559 -9.80 11.23 -0.07
CA THR A 559 -8.97 12.05 0.81
C THR A 559 -9.43 11.94 2.26
N HIS A 560 -10.73 11.95 2.51
CA HIS A 560 -11.31 11.76 3.84
C HIS A 560 -11.07 10.34 4.39
N PHE A 561 -11.06 9.33 3.52
CA PHE A 561 -10.68 7.98 3.93
C PHE A 561 -9.22 7.91 4.36
N ILE A 562 -8.27 8.47 3.60
CA ILE A 562 -6.86 8.51 4.02
C ILE A 562 -6.67 9.35 5.29
N ARG A 563 -7.37 10.48 5.42
CA ARG A 563 -7.45 11.29 6.64
C ARG A 563 -7.82 10.42 7.85
N TYR A 564 -8.87 9.62 7.74
CA TYR A 564 -9.26 8.63 8.75
C TYR A 564 -8.18 7.58 9.01
N VAL A 565 -7.52 7.04 7.99
CA VAL A 565 -6.39 6.11 8.17
C VAL A 565 -5.29 6.75 9.00
N LEU A 566 -4.96 8.03 8.79
CA LEU A 566 -3.96 8.74 9.58
C LEU A 566 -4.39 8.95 11.03
N ASP A 567 -5.67 9.25 11.27
CA ASP A 567 -6.23 9.28 12.61
C ASP A 567 -6.04 7.93 13.32
N GLN A 568 -6.35 6.82 12.64
CA GLN A 568 -6.14 5.47 13.20
C GLN A 568 -4.67 5.15 13.45
N VAL A 569 -3.75 5.58 12.59
CA VAL A 569 -2.31 5.38 12.80
C VAL A 569 -1.83 6.12 14.05
N GLN A 570 -2.33 7.33 14.29
CA GLN A 570 -1.95 8.13 15.45
C GLN A 570 -2.62 7.63 16.75
N ASP A 571 -3.91 7.30 16.69
CA ASP A 571 -4.71 6.95 17.87
C ASP A 571 -4.56 5.48 18.26
N ASN A 572 -4.36 4.59 17.27
CA ASN A 572 -4.30 3.15 17.44
C ASN A 572 -3.07 2.53 16.72
N PRO A 573 -1.84 2.99 17.01
CA PRO A 573 -0.62 2.56 16.30
C PRO A 573 -0.41 1.03 16.32
N ILE A 574 -0.85 0.36 17.39
CA ILE A 574 -0.73 -1.10 17.54
C ILE A 574 -1.48 -1.86 16.43
N LEU A 575 -2.58 -1.33 15.90
CA LEU A 575 -3.31 -1.94 14.78
C LEU A 575 -2.45 -2.04 13.51
N PHE A 576 -1.43 -1.20 13.40
CA PHE A 576 -0.48 -1.16 12.29
C PHE A 576 0.85 -1.84 12.64
N GLY A 577 0.92 -2.53 13.79
CA GLY A 577 2.14 -3.15 14.31
C GLY A 577 3.15 -2.15 14.86
N LEU A 578 2.79 -0.88 15.03
CA LEU A 578 3.67 0.17 15.55
C LEU A 578 3.70 0.16 17.08
N PRO A 579 4.79 0.65 17.72
CA PRO A 579 4.84 0.81 19.16
C PRO A 579 3.74 1.78 19.64
N PRO A 580 3.21 1.60 20.87
CA PRO A 580 2.25 2.54 21.44
C PRO A 580 2.88 3.93 21.53
N VAL A 581 2.07 4.98 21.31
CA VAL A 581 2.50 6.34 21.62
C VAL A 581 2.82 6.35 23.11
N ALA A 582 4.08 6.60 23.48
CA ALA A 582 4.43 6.81 24.87
C ALA A 582 3.52 7.91 25.38
N ALA A 583 2.72 7.63 26.43
CA ALA A 583 1.89 8.64 27.05
C ALA A 583 2.81 9.78 27.45
N THR A 584 2.83 10.84 26.65
CA THR A 584 3.47 12.09 27.01
C THR A 584 2.67 12.55 28.20
N ASN A 585 3.26 12.35 29.39
CA ASN A 585 2.73 12.88 30.63
C ASN A 585 2.48 14.37 30.38
N CYS A 586 1.22 14.73 30.16
CA CYS A 586 0.76 16.09 30.20
C CYS A 586 0.91 16.51 31.67
N CYS A 587 2.05 17.10 31.99
CA CYS A 587 2.26 17.89 33.19
C CYS A 587 1.92 19.35 32.87
#